data_AF-K2AFC6-F1
#
_entry.id   AF-K2AFC6-F1
#
_cell.length_a   1.000
_cell.length_b   1.000
_cell.length_c   1.000
_cell.angle_alpha   90.00
_cell.angle_beta   90.00
_cell.angle_gamma   90.00
#
_symmetry.space_group_name_H-M   'P 1'
#
loop_
_entity.id
_entity.type
_entity.pdbx_description
1 polymer ?
#
loop_
_entity_poly.entity_id
_entity_poly.type
_entity_poly.pdbx_seq_one_letter_code
_entity_poly.pdbx_strand_id
1 'polypeptide(L)'
;MEKFKKYLINTILILIFISILIIIFNFLKFEISKLILDYIKVIIWPLLILFWIFRFEVEIKNFINNIKKFTLPWWTKFETEKEEINQNKEDIKDELNLDDLFWENNTSFGEQNKSELQKTKEESFFDRVYIYIFWSQIELMQSLKNLWTIWINYIDISAYFEKTRSLNIDNYPYDNTENWLSFLMQNNLIEEYSNSIEWNKYIRITQFWVNFMDYINEKEYLKWNSSKNF
;
A
#
# COMPACT_ATOMS: atom_id res chain seq x y z
N MET A 1 -31.02 51.22 50.31
CA MET A 1 -30.27 49.95 50.31
C MET A 1 -30.47 49.14 49.03
N GLU A 2 -31.68 49.06 48.48
CA GLU A 2 -31.97 48.26 47.26
C GLU A 2 -31.25 48.73 46.00
N LYS A 3 -31.16 50.06 45.77
CA LYS A 3 -30.42 50.62 44.63
C LYS A 3 -28.94 50.20 44.61
N PHE A 4 -28.32 50.11 45.79
CA PHE A 4 -26.94 49.68 45.94
C PHE A 4 -26.77 48.19 45.61
N LYS A 5 -27.68 47.33 46.08
CA LYS A 5 -27.67 45.89 45.75
C LYS A 5 -27.83 45.67 44.23
N LYS A 6 -28.72 46.42 43.58
CA LYS A 6 -28.91 46.34 42.12
C LYS A 6 -27.65 46.76 41.36
N TYR A 7 -26.97 47.80 41.82
CA TYR A 7 -25.73 48.26 41.21
C TYR A 7 -24.62 47.20 41.34
N LEU A 8 -24.46 46.64 42.55
CA LEU A 8 -23.46 45.61 42.84
C LEU A 8 -23.68 44.34 42.00
N ILE A 9 -24.92 43.89 41.86
CA ILE A 9 -25.26 42.73 41.00
C ILE A 9 -24.92 43.02 39.54
N ASN A 10 -25.28 44.20 39.02
CA ASN A 10 -24.96 44.57 37.64
C ASN A 10 -23.45 44.64 37.40
N THR A 11 -22.68 45.18 38.36
CA THR A 11 -21.21 45.22 38.25
C THR A 11 -20.62 43.81 38.21
N ILE A 12 -21.10 42.89 39.06
CA ILE A 12 -20.65 41.48 39.05
C ILE A 12 -20.97 40.83 37.70
N LEU A 13 -22.18 41.02 37.17
CA LEU A 13 -22.56 40.45 35.88
C LEU A 13 -21.70 40.99 34.73
N ILE A 14 -21.37 42.29 34.72
CA ILE A 14 -20.47 42.89 33.74
C ILE A 14 -19.07 42.29 33.83
N LEU A 15 -18.54 42.09 35.04
CA LEU A 15 -17.23 41.49 35.24
C LEU A 15 -17.18 40.02 34.76
N ILE A 16 -18.23 39.25 35.03
CA ILE A 16 -18.36 37.87 34.54
C ILE A 16 -18.38 37.86 33.00
N PHE A 17 -19.17 38.74 32.39
CA PHE A 17 -19.27 38.84 30.94
C PHE A 17 -17.92 39.18 30.29
N ILE A 18 -17.19 40.15 30.83
CA ILE A 18 -15.85 40.53 30.35
C ILE A 18 -14.88 39.35 30.49
N SER A 19 -14.91 38.63 31.61
CA SER A 19 -14.04 37.46 31.83
C SER A 19 -14.30 36.36 30.80
N ILE A 20 -15.55 36.06 30.49
CA ILE A 20 -15.92 35.06 29.47
C ILE A 20 -15.41 35.49 28.09
N LEU A 21 -15.55 36.77 27.75
CA LEU A 21 -15.14 37.31 26.45
C LEU A 21 -13.61 37.22 26.27
N ILE A 22 -12.83 37.47 27.33
CA ILE A 22 -11.38 37.29 27.33
C ILE A 22 -11.00 35.82 27.12
N ILE A 23 -11.69 34.89 27.81
CA ILE A 23 -11.45 33.44 27.66
C ILE A 23 -11.71 32.99 26.21
N ILE A 24 -12.83 33.42 25.63
CA ILE A 24 -13.19 33.11 24.23
C ILE A 24 -12.12 33.65 23.27
N PHE A 25 -11.65 34.87 23.48
CA PHE A 25 -10.63 35.48 22.63
C PHE A 25 -9.27 34.77 22.71
N ASN A 26 -8.87 34.33 23.91
CA ASN A 26 -7.66 33.53 24.09
C ASN A 26 -7.79 32.13 23.47
N PHE A 27 -8.97 31.50 23.58
CA PHE A 27 -9.26 30.21 22.98
C PHE A 27 -9.19 30.27 21.44
N LEU A 28 -9.80 31.30 20.83
CA LEU A 28 -9.73 31.55 19.38
C LEU A 28 -8.28 31.74 18.89
N LYS A 29 -7.46 32.51 19.62
CA LYS A 29 -6.03 32.67 19.29
C LYS A 29 -5.28 31.34 19.35
N PHE A 30 -5.61 30.48 20.31
CA PHE A 30 -4.97 29.17 20.46
C PHE A 30 -5.28 28.25 19.28
N GLU A 31 -6.55 28.16 18.86
CA GLU A 31 -6.94 27.33 17.71
C GLU A 31 -6.31 27.83 16.40
N ILE A 32 -6.32 29.14 16.16
CA ILE A 32 -5.68 29.73 14.97
C ILE A 32 -4.16 29.47 14.99
N SER A 33 -3.50 29.62 16.14
CA SER A 33 -2.07 29.34 16.27
C SER A 33 -1.75 27.87 15.99
N LYS A 34 -2.60 26.96 16.47
CA LYS A 34 -2.47 25.51 16.20
C LYS A 34 -2.63 25.21 14.72
N LEU A 35 -3.64 25.78 14.07
CA LEU A 35 -3.89 25.61 12.64
C LEU A 35 -2.71 26.12 11.79
N ILE A 36 -2.17 27.30 12.13
CA ILE A 36 -0.97 27.84 11.47
C ILE A 36 0.24 26.93 11.67
N LEU A 37 0.44 26.39 12.88
CA LEU A 37 1.56 25.49 13.18
C LEU A 37 1.45 24.18 12.38
N ASP A 38 0.26 23.60 12.30
CA ASP A 38 0.01 22.38 11.52
C ASP A 38 0.22 22.64 10.02
N TYR A 39 -0.17 23.82 9.51
CA TYR A 39 0.10 24.23 8.13
C TYR A 39 1.61 24.39 7.85
N ILE A 40 2.36 25.03 8.76
CA ILE A 40 3.83 25.17 8.65
C ILE A 40 4.50 23.79 8.62
N LYS A 41 4.05 22.84 9.47
CA LYS A 41 4.58 21.46 9.48
C LYS A 41 4.34 20.75 8.15
N VAL A 42 3.23 20.99 7.47
CA VAL A 42 2.96 20.38 6.15
C VAL A 42 3.89 20.97 5.08
N ILE A 43 4.16 22.27 5.12
CA ILE A 43 5.01 22.96 4.13
C ILE A 43 6.51 22.68 4.33
N ILE A 44 6.97 22.46 5.56
CA ILE A 44 8.40 22.29 5.84
C ILE A 44 8.98 21.05 5.15
N TRP A 45 8.17 20.00 4.97
CA TRP A 45 8.60 18.74 4.34
C TRP A 45 8.98 18.91 2.86
N PRO A 46 8.13 19.44 1.98
CA PRO A 46 8.51 19.75 0.60
C PRO A 46 9.74 20.66 0.48
N LEU A 47 9.86 21.65 1.37
CA LEU A 47 11.02 22.54 1.40
C LEU A 47 12.31 21.82 1.78
N LEU A 48 12.25 20.95 2.79
CA LEU A 48 13.38 20.12 3.17
C LEU A 48 13.76 19.18 2.02
N ILE A 49 12.80 18.52 1.38
CA ILE A 49 13.07 17.63 0.23
C ILE A 49 13.76 18.40 -0.90
N LEU A 50 13.24 19.57 -1.28
CA LEU A 50 13.88 20.44 -2.27
C LEU A 50 15.30 20.81 -1.84
N PHE A 51 15.50 21.21 -0.58
CA PHE A 51 16.81 21.53 -0.04
C PHE A 51 17.80 20.35 -0.14
N TRP A 52 17.37 19.14 0.23
CA TRP A 52 18.18 17.93 0.10
C TRP A 52 18.51 17.61 -1.36
N ILE A 53 17.54 17.72 -2.28
CA ILE A 53 17.78 17.51 -3.71
C ILE A 53 18.85 18.48 -4.24
N PHE A 54 18.74 19.77 -3.90
CA PHE A 54 19.74 20.77 -4.29
C PHE A 54 21.10 20.52 -3.65
N ARG A 55 21.13 20.13 -2.37
CA ARG A 55 22.38 19.93 -1.63
C ARG A 55 23.16 18.70 -2.11
N PHE A 56 22.46 17.67 -2.56
CA PHE A 56 23.00 16.37 -2.96
C PHE A 56 22.85 16.08 -4.46
N GLU A 57 22.74 17.13 -5.28
CA GLU A 57 22.50 16.97 -6.71
C GLU A 57 23.57 16.10 -7.40
N VAL A 58 24.83 16.26 -6.99
CA VAL A 58 25.98 15.51 -7.54
C VAL A 58 25.93 14.05 -7.12
N GLU A 59 25.67 13.79 -5.84
CA GLU A 59 25.56 12.45 -5.26
C GLU A 59 24.38 11.68 -5.85
N ILE A 60 23.23 12.34 -6.02
CA ILE A 60 22.04 11.78 -6.67
C ILE A 60 22.35 11.44 -8.14
N LYS A 61 23.00 12.35 -8.88
CA LYS A 61 23.44 12.08 -10.27
C LYS A 61 24.39 10.88 -10.34
N ASN A 62 25.36 10.80 -9.43
CA ASN A 62 26.29 9.68 -9.35
C ASN A 62 25.58 8.37 -8.99
N PHE A 63 24.64 8.40 -8.05
CA PHE A 63 23.84 7.25 -7.65
C PHE A 63 22.98 6.72 -8.81
N ILE A 64 22.28 7.60 -9.53
CA ILE A 64 21.49 7.23 -10.72
C ILE A 64 22.39 6.64 -11.81
N ASN A 65 23.56 7.24 -12.05
CA ASN A 65 24.53 6.71 -13.02
C ASN A 65 25.08 5.34 -12.60
N ASN A 66 25.24 5.09 -11.31
CA ASN A 66 25.68 3.81 -10.77
C ASN A 66 24.56 2.76 -10.83
N ILE A 67 23.30 3.12 -10.59
CA ILE A 67 22.15 2.23 -10.79
C ILE A 67 22.04 1.80 -12.24
N LYS A 68 22.22 2.72 -13.21
CA LYS A 68 22.22 2.38 -14.65
C LYS A 68 23.31 1.38 -15.02
N LYS A 69 24.41 1.34 -14.26
CA LYS A 69 25.52 0.40 -14.45
C LYS A 69 25.40 -0.86 -13.58
N PHE A 70 24.40 -0.92 -12.70
CA PHE A 70 24.18 -2.05 -11.82
C PHE A 70 23.53 -3.17 -12.61
N THR A 71 24.36 -3.99 -13.26
CA THR A 71 23.94 -5.25 -13.85
C THR A 71 23.57 -6.20 -12.72
N LEU A 72 22.29 -6.35 -12.43
CA LEU A 72 21.81 -7.42 -11.56
C LEU A 72 22.15 -8.76 -12.23
N PRO A 73 22.76 -9.73 -11.50
CA PRO A 73 23.26 -10.98 -12.08
C PRO A 73 22.18 -11.91 -12.69
N TRP A 74 20.91 -11.50 -12.66
CA TRP A 74 19.75 -12.27 -13.15
C TRP A 74 18.86 -11.50 -14.14
N TRP A 75 19.26 -10.30 -14.61
CA TRP A 75 18.51 -9.57 -15.63
C TRP A 75 19.32 -9.44 -16.92
N THR A 76 18.71 -9.84 -18.03
CA THR A 76 19.21 -9.59 -19.39
C THR A 76 19.52 -8.10 -19.55
N LYS A 77 20.70 -7.80 -20.10
CA LYS A 77 21.21 -6.45 -20.31
C LYS A 77 20.15 -5.60 -21.02
N PHE A 78 19.61 -4.59 -20.35
CA PHE A 78 18.97 -3.47 -21.05
C PHE A 78 20.10 -2.62 -21.64
N GLU A 79 20.61 -3.07 -22.78
CA GLU A 79 21.38 -2.23 -23.67
C GLU A 79 20.37 -1.18 -24.17
N THR A 80 20.36 0.00 -23.55
CA THR A 80 19.74 1.17 -24.18
C THR A 80 20.66 1.50 -25.35
N GLU A 81 20.49 0.76 -26.44
CA GLU A 81 21.09 1.03 -27.73
C GLU A 81 20.69 2.47 -28.06
N LYS A 82 21.68 3.37 -27.99
CA LYS A 82 21.50 4.71 -28.50
C LYS A 82 21.27 4.55 -29.99
N GLU A 83 20.02 4.73 -30.41
CA GLU A 83 19.65 4.98 -31.79
C GLU A 83 20.47 6.17 -32.32
N GLU A 84 21.62 5.88 -32.93
CA GLU A 84 22.17 6.72 -33.98
C GLU A 84 21.39 6.39 -35.26
N ILE A 85 20.23 7.03 -35.40
CA ILE A 85 19.56 7.15 -36.69
C ILE A 85 20.47 8.03 -37.55
N ASN A 86 21.33 7.41 -38.35
CA ASN A 86 21.78 8.02 -39.60
C ASN A 86 22.18 6.96 -40.63
N GLN A 87 21.49 7.05 -41.77
CA GLN A 87 21.90 6.60 -43.10
C GLN A 87 21.88 5.09 -43.37
N ASN A 88 20.72 4.60 -43.84
CA ASN A 88 20.66 4.04 -45.20
C ASN A 88 19.19 3.89 -45.64
N LYS A 89 18.71 4.89 -46.37
CA LYS A 89 17.57 4.77 -47.29
C LYS A 89 18.18 4.59 -48.66
N GLU A 90 18.21 3.36 -49.13
CA GLU A 90 18.05 2.92 -50.52
C GLU A 90 18.42 1.44 -50.57
N ASP A 91 17.71 0.69 -51.40
CA ASP A 91 17.78 -0.76 -51.58
C ASP A 91 17.10 -1.59 -50.48
N ILE A 92 15.81 -1.85 -50.69
CA ILE A 92 15.15 -3.17 -50.69
C ILE A 92 13.67 -2.87 -51.01
N LYS A 93 13.40 -2.68 -52.30
CA LYS A 93 12.09 -2.89 -52.91
C LYS A 93 12.27 -4.14 -53.75
N ASP A 94 12.00 -5.31 -53.18
CA ASP A 94 11.65 -6.56 -53.87
C ASP A 94 11.59 -7.71 -52.85
N GLU A 95 10.70 -7.60 -51.86
CA GLU A 95 10.30 -8.76 -51.04
C GLU A 95 8.90 -8.53 -50.42
N LEU A 96 7.95 -8.20 -51.28
CA LEU A 96 6.52 -8.18 -50.96
C LEU A 96 5.94 -9.54 -51.37
N ASN A 97 5.80 -10.47 -50.41
CA ASN A 97 4.76 -11.52 -50.33
C ASN A 97 5.07 -12.64 -49.30
N LEU A 98 5.72 -12.34 -48.16
CA LEU A 98 5.93 -13.31 -47.08
C LEU A 98 5.35 -12.88 -45.72
N ASP A 99 4.82 -11.66 -45.60
CA ASP A 99 4.28 -11.17 -44.33
C ASP A 99 2.89 -11.72 -44.01
N ASP A 100 2.02 -11.96 -45.00
CA ASP A 100 0.63 -12.37 -44.70
C ASP A 100 0.49 -13.80 -44.15
N LEU A 101 1.54 -14.64 -44.23
CA LEU A 101 1.57 -16.00 -43.67
C LEU A 101 2.31 -16.10 -42.33
N PHE A 102 3.05 -15.06 -41.92
CA PHE A 102 3.84 -15.07 -40.68
C PHE A 102 3.08 -14.52 -39.47
N TRP A 103 2.06 -13.67 -39.69
CA TRP A 103 1.27 -13.08 -38.60
C TRP A 103 0.15 -13.99 -38.08
N GLU A 104 -0.33 -14.96 -38.87
CA GLU A 104 -1.45 -15.83 -38.47
C GLU A 104 -1.04 -17.03 -37.59
N ASN A 105 0.22 -17.48 -37.67
CA ASN A 105 0.75 -18.58 -36.84
C ASN A 105 1.51 -18.10 -35.57
N ASN A 106 1.76 -16.79 -35.42
CA ASN A 106 2.48 -16.24 -34.26
C ASN A 106 1.58 -15.66 -33.17
N THR A 107 0.26 -15.60 -33.39
CA THR A 107 -0.70 -15.14 -32.37
C THR A 107 -0.85 -16.14 -31.23
N SER A 108 -0.90 -17.45 -31.52
CA SER A 108 -1.01 -18.49 -30.49
C SER A 108 0.29 -18.69 -29.69
N PHE A 109 1.45 -18.61 -30.35
CA PHE A 109 2.77 -18.70 -29.69
C PHE A 109 3.08 -17.43 -28.87
N GLY A 110 2.67 -16.27 -29.35
CA GLY A 110 2.76 -15.01 -28.60
C GLY A 110 1.85 -14.95 -27.38
N GLU A 111 0.67 -15.57 -27.44
CA GLU A 111 -0.27 -15.66 -26.31
C GLU A 111 0.20 -16.64 -25.23
N GLN A 112 0.73 -17.82 -25.61
CA GLN A 112 1.31 -18.77 -24.66
C GLN A 112 2.49 -18.15 -23.90
N ASN A 113 3.43 -17.52 -24.62
CA ASN A 113 4.57 -16.84 -23.99
C ASN A 113 4.15 -15.67 -23.09
N LYS A 114 3.07 -14.95 -23.43
CA LYS A 114 2.51 -13.90 -22.56
C LYS A 114 1.91 -14.47 -21.28
N SER A 115 1.17 -15.58 -21.37
CA SER A 115 0.56 -16.24 -20.20
C SER A 115 1.61 -16.79 -19.24
N GLU A 116 2.69 -17.38 -19.77
CA GLU A 116 3.80 -17.93 -18.98
C GLU A 116 4.63 -16.81 -18.33
N LEU A 117 4.86 -15.70 -19.03
CA LEU A 117 5.51 -14.52 -18.47
C LEU A 117 4.68 -13.87 -17.36
N GLN A 118 3.35 -13.81 -17.54
CA GLN A 118 2.43 -13.31 -16.51
C GLN A 118 2.46 -14.20 -15.27
N LYS A 119 2.37 -15.53 -15.45
CA LYS A 119 2.47 -16.50 -14.37
C LYS A 119 3.79 -16.35 -13.60
N THR A 120 4.91 -16.25 -14.30
CA THR A 120 6.23 -16.07 -13.68
C THR A 120 6.33 -14.77 -12.86
N LYS A 121 5.74 -13.68 -13.37
CA LYS A 121 5.70 -12.40 -12.64
C LYS A 121 4.82 -12.49 -11.39
N GLU A 122 3.70 -13.20 -11.48
CA GLU A 122 2.78 -13.44 -10.38
C GLU A 122 3.43 -14.32 -9.30
N GLU A 123 4.06 -15.44 -9.66
CA GLU A 123 4.82 -16.30 -8.74
C GLU A 123 5.95 -15.54 -8.03
N SER A 124 6.71 -14.73 -8.78
CA SER A 124 7.76 -13.87 -8.18
C SER A 124 7.19 -12.86 -7.18
N PHE A 125 5.98 -12.36 -7.43
CA PHE A 125 5.28 -11.50 -6.48
C PHE A 125 4.84 -12.29 -5.24
N PHE A 126 4.29 -13.49 -5.42
CA PHE A 126 3.90 -14.37 -4.33
C PHE A 126 5.07 -14.73 -3.42
N ASP A 127 6.26 -14.99 -3.96
CA ASP A 127 7.46 -15.22 -3.15
C ASP A 127 7.79 -14.01 -2.27
N ARG A 128 7.67 -12.79 -2.80
CA ARG A 128 7.90 -11.58 -2.00
C ARG A 128 6.87 -11.44 -0.89
N VAL A 129 5.60 -11.67 -1.19
CA VAL A 129 4.52 -11.60 -0.19
C VAL A 129 4.70 -12.67 0.88
N TYR A 130 5.06 -13.89 0.49
CA TYR A 130 5.25 -15.02 1.41
C TYR A 130 6.32 -14.73 2.47
N ILE A 131 7.38 -13.99 2.13
CA ILE A 131 8.42 -13.59 3.10
C ILE A 131 7.83 -12.75 4.25
N TYR A 132 6.75 -12.01 4.01
CA TYR A 132 6.09 -11.15 5.00
C TYR A 132 4.87 -11.80 5.67
N ILE A 133 4.36 -12.91 5.14
CA ILE A 133 3.22 -13.62 5.70
C ILE A 133 3.69 -14.78 6.58
N PHE A 134 3.36 -14.70 7.87
CA PHE A 134 3.75 -15.70 8.86
C PHE A 134 2.84 -16.93 8.80
N TRP A 135 3.33 -18.07 9.29
CA TRP A 135 2.60 -19.34 9.30
C TRP A 135 1.17 -19.24 9.88
N SER A 136 1.05 -18.60 11.04
CA SER A 136 -0.24 -18.38 11.71
C SER A 136 -1.22 -17.59 10.84
N GLN A 137 -0.72 -16.69 9.98
CA GLN A 137 -1.56 -15.97 9.02
C GLN A 137 -1.97 -16.87 7.87
N ILE A 138 -1.12 -17.78 7.40
CA ILE A 138 -1.49 -18.77 6.37
C ILE A 138 -2.65 -19.65 6.84
N GLU A 139 -2.63 -20.13 8.08
CA GLU A 139 -3.74 -20.92 8.65
C GLU A 139 -5.05 -20.13 8.67
N LEU A 140 -4.99 -18.88 9.13
CA LEU A 140 -6.14 -17.97 9.07
C LEU A 140 -6.60 -17.80 7.63
N MET A 141 -5.68 -17.59 6.69
CA MET A 141 -5.99 -17.40 5.28
C MET A 141 -6.65 -18.64 4.65
N GLN A 142 -6.21 -19.85 5.03
CA GLN A 142 -6.81 -21.12 4.60
C GLN A 142 -8.22 -21.29 5.15
N SER A 143 -8.43 -20.96 6.43
CA SER A 143 -9.75 -21.06 7.05
C SER A 143 -10.78 -20.16 6.36
N LEU A 144 -10.33 -19.01 5.86
CA LEU A 144 -11.15 -18.04 5.15
C LEU A 144 -11.31 -18.36 3.65
N LYS A 145 -10.43 -19.19 3.05
CA LYS A 145 -10.43 -19.49 1.60
C LYS A 145 -11.80 -19.94 1.09
N ASN A 146 -12.55 -20.72 1.86
CA ASN A 146 -13.86 -21.23 1.43
C ASN A 146 -14.97 -20.16 1.40
N LEU A 147 -14.70 -18.97 1.93
CA LEU A 147 -15.64 -17.85 2.01
C LEU A 147 -15.40 -16.80 0.91
N TRP A 148 -14.56 -17.09 -0.09
CA TRP A 148 -14.06 -16.07 -1.04
C TRP A 148 -15.14 -15.40 -1.90
N THR A 149 -16.30 -16.05 -2.09
CA THR A 149 -17.41 -15.48 -2.84
C THR A 149 -18.32 -14.56 -2.02
N ILE A 150 -18.08 -14.44 -0.71
CA ILE A 150 -18.98 -13.79 0.24
C ILE A 150 -18.28 -12.58 0.87
N TRP A 151 -19.04 -11.51 1.11
CA TRP A 151 -18.62 -10.40 1.95
C TRP A 151 -18.69 -10.80 3.42
N ILE A 152 -17.55 -10.79 4.10
CA ILE A 152 -17.43 -11.19 5.50
C ILE A 152 -17.41 -9.94 6.36
N ASN A 153 -18.15 -9.94 7.48
CA ASN A 153 -18.15 -8.80 8.39
C ASN A 153 -16.76 -8.64 9.03
N TYR A 154 -16.30 -7.38 9.13
CA TYR A 154 -15.04 -7.02 9.77
C TYR A 154 -14.92 -7.56 11.20
N ILE A 155 -16.00 -7.54 11.97
CA ILE A 155 -16.04 -8.03 13.35
C ILE A 155 -15.67 -9.51 13.41
N ASP A 156 -16.19 -10.32 12.48
CA ASP A 156 -15.90 -11.76 12.42
C ASP A 156 -14.43 -11.99 12.09
N ILE A 157 -13.89 -11.27 11.09
CA ILE A 157 -12.47 -11.38 10.72
C ILE A 157 -11.56 -10.94 11.86
N SER A 158 -11.92 -9.85 12.55
CA SER A 158 -11.17 -9.36 13.71
C SER A 158 -11.17 -10.39 14.84
N ALA A 159 -12.31 -11.03 15.12
CA ALA A 159 -12.40 -12.10 16.10
C ALA A 159 -11.54 -13.31 15.73
N TYR A 160 -11.53 -13.71 14.46
CA TYR A 160 -10.65 -14.78 13.97
C TYR A 160 -9.16 -14.39 14.08
N PHE A 161 -8.80 -13.17 13.70
CA PHE A 161 -7.44 -12.66 13.82
C PHE A 161 -6.94 -12.69 15.26
N GLU A 162 -7.70 -12.11 16.20
CA GLU A 162 -7.29 -12.04 17.60
C GLU A 162 -7.19 -13.43 18.23
N LYS A 163 -8.09 -14.36 17.86
CA LYS A 163 -7.98 -15.76 18.28
C LYS A 163 -6.68 -16.39 17.79
N THR A 164 -6.36 -16.28 16.50
CA THR A 164 -5.14 -16.87 15.92
C THR A 164 -3.86 -16.23 16.47
N ARG A 165 -3.88 -14.91 16.67
CA ARG A 165 -2.79 -14.16 17.29
C ARG A 165 -2.55 -14.59 18.73
N SER A 166 -3.61 -14.76 19.53
CA SER A 166 -3.49 -15.18 20.93
C SER A 166 -2.81 -16.54 21.10
N LEU A 167 -2.93 -17.42 20.11
CA LEU A 167 -2.27 -18.74 20.10
C LEU A 167 -0.79 -18.68 19.72
N ASN A 168 -0.34 -17.58 19.09
CA ASN A 168 1.00 -17.44 18.50
C ASN A 168 1.59 -16.05 18.80
N ILE A 169 1.44 -15.57 20.04
CA ILE A 169 1.65 -14.15 20.38
C ILE A 169 3.08 -13.66 20.05
N ASP A 170 4.08 -14.50 20.29
CA ASP A 170 5.49 -14.16 20.13
C ASP A 170 5.93 -14.07 18.66
N ASN A 171 5.17 -14.67 17.74
CA ASN A 171 5.53 -14.82 16.34
C ASN A 171 4.60 -14.03 15.40
N TYR A 172 3.75 -13.16 15.95
CA TYR A 172 2.82 -12.37 15.14
C TYR A 172 3.39 -10.97 14.87
N PRO A 173 3.62 -10.58 13.60
CA PRO A 173 4.25 -9.30 13.26
C PRO A 173 3.32 -8.08 13.35
N TYR A 174 2.02 -8.30 13.61
CA TYR A 174 1.01 -7.25 13.61
C TYR A 174 0.39 -7.09 14.99
N ASP A 175 0.38 -5.84 15.46
CA ASP A 175 -0.12 -5.47 16.78
C ASP A 175 -1.66 -5.40 16.87
N ASN A 176 -2.36 -5.37 15.75
CA ASN A 176 -3.82 -5.29 15.67
C ASN A 176 -4.34 -5.75 14.29
N THR A 177 -5.64 -6.00 14.23
CA THR A 177 -6.36 -6.40 13.02
C THR A 177 -6.22 -5.37 11.89
N GLU A 178 -6.29 -4.07 12.18
CA GLU A 178 -6.23 -3.01 11.16
C GLU A 178 -4.90 -3.02 10.38
N ASN A 179 -3.77 -3.20 11.05
CA ASN A 179 -2.45 -3.27 10.44
C ASN A 179 -2.33 -4.48 9.52
N TRP A 180 -2.83 -5.64 9.98
CA TRP A 180 -2.84 -6.86 9.18
C TRP A 180 -3.72 -6.73 7.94
N LEU A 181 -4.95 -6.22 8.08
CA LEU A 181 -5.84 -5.99 6.94
C LEU A 181 -5.29 -4.94 5.97
N SER A 182 -4.63 -3.90 6.49
CA SER A 182 -3.95 -2.91 5.64
C SER A 182 -2.86 -3.54 4.78
N PHE A 183 -2.07 -4.45 5.35
CA PHE A 183 -1.09 -5.21 4.58
C PHE A 183 -1.76 -6.08 3.51
N LEU A 184 -2.84 -6.79 3.85
CA LEU A 184 -3.56 -7.64 2.89
C LEU A 184 -4.19 -6.81 1.74
N MET A 185 -4.76 -5.64 2.05
CA MET A 185 -5.30 -4.72 1.05
C MET A 185 -4.21 -4.15 0.13
N GLN A 186 -3.07 -3.72 0.70
CA GLN A 186 -1.93 -3.20 -0.08
C GLN A 186 -1.37 -4.21 -1.09
N ASN A 187 -1.49 -5.51 -0.78
CA ASN A 187 -1.06 -6.59 -1.65
C ASN A 187 -2.20 -7.16 -2.53
N ASN A 188 -3.35 -6.48 -2.60
CA ASN A 188 -4.52 -6.90 -3.37
C ASN A 188 -5.04 -8.31 -3.01
N LEU A 189 -4.78 -8.78 -1.78
CA LEU A 189 -5.24 -10.09 -1.30
C LEU A 189 -6.69 -10.01 -0.81
N ILE A 190 -7.11 -8.85 -0.32
CA ILE A 190 -8.50 -8.58 0.08
C ILE A 190 -8.98 -7.23 -0.47
N GLU A 191 -10.29 -7.06 -0.49
CA GLU A 191 -10.98 -5.81 -0.78
C GLU A 191 -11.87 -5.42 0.41
N GLU A 192 -11.93 -4.12 0.73
CA GLU A 192 -12.82 -3.56 1.74
C GLU A 192 -13.99 -2.84 1.08
N TYR A 193 -15.20 -3.13 1.54
CA TYR A 193 -16.41 -2.36 1.28
C TYR A 193 -16.93 -1.79 2.58
N SER A 194 -17.13 -0.47 2.62
CA SER A 194 -17.64 0.23 3.79
C SER A 194 -19.01 0.82 3.48
N ASN A 195 -20.02 0.45 4.26
CA ASN A 195 -21.33 1.08 4.20
C ASN A 195 -21.37 2.26 5.18
N SER A 196 -21.34 3.48 4.65
CA SER A 196 -21.30 4.72 5.43
C SER A 196 -22.51 4.93 6.34
N ILE A 197 -23.62 4.25 6.07
CA ILE A 197 -24.86 4.38 6.84
C ILE A 197 -24.81 3.57 8.14
N GLU A 198 -24.14 2.41 8.13
CA GLU A 198 -24.17 1.46 9.25
C GLU A 198 -22.83 1.33 9.97
N TRP A 199 -21.78 2.03 9.51
CA TRP A 199 -20.39 1.87 9.99
C TRP A 199 -19.89 0.42 9.90
N ASN A 200 -20.58 -0.41 9.12
CA ASN A 200 -20.24 -1.80 8.90
C ASN A 200 -19.19 -1.87 7.78
N LYS A 201 -18.05 -2.46 8.12
CA LYS A 201 -17.00 -2.82 7.17
C LYS A 201 -17.16 -4.28 6.78
N TYR A 202 -17.08 -4.54 5.49
CA TYR A 202 -17.11 -5.87 4.92
C TYR A 202 -15.83 -6.10 4.13
N ILE A 203 -15.29 -7.31 4.25
CA ILE A 203 -14.08 -7.71 3.56
C ILE A 203 -14.42 -8.83 2.59
N ARG A 204 -13.87 -8.78 1.39
CA ARG A 204 -13.95 -9.85 0.39
C ARG A 204 -12.55 -10.34 0.06
N ILE A 205 -12.40 -11.65 -0.08
CA ILE A 205 -11.17 -12.27 -0.56
C ILE A 205 -11.09 -12.13 -2.08
N THR A 206 -9.94 -11.71 -2.62
CA THR A 206 -9.78 -11.55 -4.06
C THR A 206 -9.44 -12.88 -4.74
N GLN A 207 -9.62 -12.95 -6.06
CA GLN A 207 -9.08 -14.06 -6.85
C GLN A 207 -7.55 -14.20 -6.68
N PHE A 208 -6.87 -13.08 -6.47
CA PHE A 208 -5.43 -13.03 -6.28
C PHE A 208 -4.99 -13.74 -5.00
N TRP A 209 -5.75 -13.62 -3.91
CA TRP A 209 -5.54 -14.44 -2.72
C TRP A 209 -5.75 -15.92 -3.00
N VAL A 210 -6.79 -16.30 -3.76
CA VAL A 210 -7.03 -17.71 -4.08
C VAL A 210 -5.83 -18.31 -4.81
N ASN A 211 -5.34 -17.61 -5.85
CA ASN A 211 -4.14 -17.98 -6.59
C ASN A 211 -2.90 -18.08 -5.67
N PHE A 212 -2.73 -17.11 -4.77
CA PHE A 212 -1.63 -17.12 -3.79
C PHE A 212 -1.69 -18.34 -2.86
N MET A 213 -2.88 -18.72 -2.39
CA MET A 213 -3.04 -19.90 -1.53
C MET A 213 -2.79 -21.20 -2.30
N ASP A 214 -3.18 -21.28 -3.57
CA ASP A 214 -2.84 -22.42 -4.44
C ASP A 214 -1.34 -22.51 -4.66
N TYR A 215 -0.67 -21.39 -4.93
CA TYR A 215 0.78 -21.30 -5.04
C TYR A 215 1.50 -21.82 -3.78
N ILE A 216 1.06 -21.40 -2.59
CA ILE A 216 1.65 -21.86 -1.32
C ILE A 216 1.50 -23.38 -1.14
N ASN A 217 0.34 -23.92 -1.52
CA ASN A 217 0.08 -25.36 -1.44
C ASN A 217 0.96 -26.14 -2.43
N GLU A 218 1.09 -25.66 -3.67
CA GLU A 218 1.91 -26.28 -4.72
C GLU A 218 3.39 -26.32 -4.37
N LYS A 219 3.92 -25.25 -3.77
CA LYS A 219 5.34 -25.16 -3.37
C LYS A 219 5.66 -25.95 -2.10
N GLU A 220 4.68 -26.63 -1.49
CA GLU A 220 4.81 -27.36 -0.24
C GLU A 220 5.39 -26.54 0.93
N TYR A 221 5.27 -25.22 0.88
CA TYR A 221 5.71 -24.33 1.97
C TYR A 221 5.10 -24.72 3.32
N LEU A 222 3.91 -25.34 3.29
CA LEU A 222 3.23 -25.89 4.47
C LEU A 222 3.94 -27.08 5.13
N LYS A 223 4.58 -27.95 4.33
CA LYS A 223 5.28 -29.13 4.86
C LYS A 223 6.58 -28.74 5.56
N TRP A 224 7.22 -27.66 5.13
CA TRP A 224 8.52 -27.25 5.66
C TRP A 224 8.43 -26.66 7.08
N ASN A 225 7.38 -25.88 7.38
CA ASN A 225 7.22 -25.23 8.68
C ASN A 225 6.68 -26.14 9.79
N SER A 226 5.84 -27.13 9.47
CA SER A 226 5.37 -28.12 10.45
C SER A 226 6.50 -29.00 11.02
N SER A 227 7.62 -29.13 10.30
CA SER A 227 8.81 -29.87 10.73
C SER A 227 9.75 -29.09 11.66
N LYS A 228 9.59 -27.76 11.78
CA LYS A 228 10.48 -26.88 12.57
C LYS A 228 9.94 -26.48 13.94
N ASN A 229 8.71 -26.89 14.27
CA ASN A 229 8.12 -26.69 15.61
C ASN A 229 8.29 -27.96 16.48
N PHE A 230 9.54 -28.43 16.60
CA PHE A 230 9.99 -29.35 17.65
C PHE A 230 11.23 -28.77 18.34
#